data_AF-E4XXA0-F1
#
_entry.id   AF-E4XXA0-F1
#
_cell.length_a   1.000
_cell.length_b   1.000
_cell.length_c   1.000
_cell.angle_alpha   90.00
_cell.angle_beta   90.00
_cell.angle_gamma   90.00
#
_symmetry.space_group_name_H-M   'P 1'
#
loop_
_entity.id
_entity.type
_entity.pdbx_description
1 polymer ?
#
loop_
_entity_poly.entity_id
_entity_poly.type
_entity_poly.pdbx_seq_one_letter_code
_entity_poly.pdbx_strand_id
1 'polypeptide(L)'
;MLVKFAEISDDVIGYIEYPGELMMRALKCVVVPLIITSLISGLASMDPKTSGKLGIRAMTYYLSTTMCATILGMILVSISKPGTHAQKQLCSANLTTNCVFYEPSHVSTVDTFLDIGRNLCPDNIFAATFQIDKTTAFKFWILLITIIEETEEKILQKKKIKTPSSNVLGLISCAMMIGICMQALQEDENVALVIRLVDGMNKLLMKAVRMIIWDNSCRNRLTHLRLDRQILWSIDNIKNDWNLRFDYSERSRDPCFCHLACSLLFYHKEQSFQALQRTCICCRYRFWDFFISRNAS
;
A
#
# COMPACT_ATOMS: atom_id res chain seq x y z
N MET A 1 13.71 16.94 6.52
CA MET A 1 13.06 18.03 7.28
C MET A 1 13.60 19.40 6.90
N LEU A 2 14.91 19.55 6.64
CA LEU A 2 15.51 20.81 6.15
C LEU A 2 15.04 21.24 4.75
N VAL A 3 14.75 20.27 3.86
CA VAL A 3 14.24 20.49 2.49
C VAL A 3 12.91 21.25 2.45
N LYS A 4 12.09 21.17 3.51
CA LYS A 4 10.74 21.78 3.54
C LYS A 4 10.77 23.31 3.69
N PHE A 5 11.91 23.88 4.08
CA PHE A 5 12.10 25.33 4.29
C PHE A 5 12.87 26.00 3.14
N ALA A 6 13.27 25.24 2.12
CA ALA A 6 13.93 25.77 0.94
C ALA A 6 12.90 25.92 -0.18
N GLU A 7 12.85 27.08 -0.82
CA GLU A 7 12.14 27.29 -2.09
C GLU A 7 12.91 26.53 -3.17
N ILE A 8 12.51 25.28 -3.39
CA ILE A 8 13.16 24.37 -4.32
C ILE A 8 12.36 24.39 -5.63
N SER A 9 13.06 24.55 -6.75
CA SER A 9 12.47 24.45 -8.10
C SER A 9 11.89 23.06 -8.35
N ASP A 10 10.77 22.97 -9.08
CA ASP A 10 10.04 21.73 -9.36
C ASP A 10 10.93 20.62 -9.97
N ASP A 11 11.95 20.99 -10.75
CA ASP A 11 12.89 20.04 -11.34
C ASP A 11 13.72 19.29 -10.28
N VAL A 12 14.13 20.01 -9.22
CA VAL A 12 14.90 19.43 -8.11
C VAL A 12 14.02 18.52 -7.25
N ILE A 13 12.73 18.86 -7.11
CA ILE A 13 11.75 17.97 -6.46
C ILE A 13 11.64 16.67 -7.26
N GLY A 14 11.56 16.76 -8.59
CA GLY A 14 11.56 15.60 -9.48
C GLY A 14 12.80 14.70 -9.32
N TYR A 15 13.99 15.28 -9.23
CA TYR A 15 15.23 14.52 -9.02
C TYR A 15 15.28 13.82 -7.65
N ILE A 16 14.72 14.44 -6.61
CA ILE A 16 14.66 13.86 -5.27
C ILE A 16 13.63 12.72 -5.21
N GLU A 17 12.52 12.82 -5.95
CA GLU A 17 11.46 11.80 -5.99
C GLU A 17 11.83 10.59 -6.86
N TYR A 18 12.65 10.79 -7.91
CA TYR A 18 13.06 9.77 -8.87
C TYR A 18 13.44 8.38 -8.29
N PRO A 19 14.29 8.24 -7.25
CA PRO A 19 14.59 6.93 -6.67
C PRO A 19 13.36 6.24 -6.04
N GLY A 20 12.42 7.01 -5.49
CA GLY A 20 11.14 6.50 -4.99
C GLY A 20 10.24 6.03 -6.13
N GLU A 21 10.21 6.76 -7.24
CA GLU A 21 9.44 6.39 -8.42
C GLU A 21 9.93 5.08 -9.05
N LEU A 22 11.25 4.92 -9.22
CA LEU A 22 11.85 3.69 -9.75
C LEU A 22 11.52 2.47 -8.88
N MET A 23 11.54 2.62 -7.55
CA MET A 23 11.13 1.56 -6.63
C MET A 23 9.67 1.18 -6.84
N MET A 24 8.77 2.16 -6.93
CA MET A 24 7.35 1.91 -7.11
C MET A 24 7.07 1.21 -8.46
N ARG A 25 7.80 1.56 -9.51
CA ARG A 25 7.73 0.88 -10.82
C ARG A 25 8.23 -0.57 -10.74
N ALA A 26 9.35 -0.82 -10.06
CA ALA A 26 9.90 -2.17 -9.89
C ALA A 26 8.95 -3.09 -9.10
N LEU A 27 8.35 -2.60 -8.00
CA LEU A 27 7.40 -3.37 -7.21
C LEU A 27 6.12 -3.67 -8.00
N LYS A 28 5.56 -2.69 -8.72
CA LYS A 28 4.35 -2.90 -9.54
C LYS A 28 4.54 -3.97 -10.63
N CYS A 29 5.75 -4.09 -11.19
CA CYS A 29 6.06 -5.12 -12.20
C CYS A 29 5.98 -6.55 -11.64
N VAL A 30 6.34 -6.75 -10.37
CA VAL A 30 6.41 -8.09 -9.75
C VAL A 30 5.09 -8.51 -9.12
N VAL A 31 4.23 -7.55 -8.73
CA VAL A 31 2.95 -7.83 -8.05
C VAL A 31 2.02 -8.71 -8.89
N VAL A 32 1.80 -8.39 -10.17
CA VAL A 32 0.89 -9.13 -11.06
C VAL A 32 1.28 -10.62 -11.20
N PRO A 33 2.50 -10.98 -11.64
CA PRO A 33 2.88 -12.37 -11.78
C PRO A 33 2.91 -13.11 -10.44
N LEU A 34 3.33 -12.44 -9.35
CA LEU A 34 3.38 -13.02 -8.03
C LEU A 34 2.00 -13.45 -7.52
N ILE A 35 0.97 -12.59 -7.68
CA ILE A 35 -0.39 -12.92 -7.25
C ILE A 35 -0.92 -14.16 -7.98
N ILE A 36 -0.73 -14.21 -9.30
CA ILE A 36 -1.21 -15.33 -10.13
C ILE A 36 -0.53 -16.62 -9.73
N THR A 37 0.81 -16.65 -9.69
CA THR A 37 1.55 -17.88 -9.36
C THR A 37 1.32 -18.33 -7.92
N SER A 38 1.29 -17.41 -6.96
CA SER A 38 1.08 -17.72 -5.55
C SER A 38 -0.32 -18.29 -5.28
N LEU A 39 -1.37 -17.75 -5.91
CA LEU A 39 -2.73 -18.25 -5.73
C LEU A 39 -2.92 -19.62 -6.38
N ILE A 40 -2.40 -19.80 -7.60
CA ILE A 40 -2.48 -21.10 -8.29
C ILE A 40 -1.72 -22.16 -7.49
N SER A 41 -0.44 -21.92 -7.12
CA SER A 41 0.34 -22.91 -6.35
C SER A 41 -0.25 -23.16 -4.96
N GLY A 42 -0.78 -22.11 -4.32
CA GLY A 42 -1.37 -22.19 -2.99
C GLY A 42 -2.65 -23.02 -2.94
N LEU A 43 -3.53 -22.86 -3.93
CA LEU A 43 -4.77 -23.64 -4.02
C LEU A 43 -4.53 -25.06 -4.53
N ALA A 44 -3.63 -25.22 -5.50
CA ALA A 44 -3.34 -26.52 -6.11
C ALA A 44 -2.62 -27.51 -5.17
N SER A 45 -1.95 -27.03 -4.12
CA SER A 45 -1.21 -27.88 -3.17
C SER A 45 -2.04 -28.37 -1.99
N MET A 46 -3.28 -27.88 -1.83
CA MET A 46 -4.16 -28.22 -0.70
C MET A 46 -5.24 -29.22 -1.13
N ASP A 47 -5.90 -29.87 -0.16
CA ASP A 47 -7.09 -30.66 -0.44
C ASP A 47 -8.33 -29.74 -0.65
N PRO A 48 -9.29 -30.09 -1.53
CA PRO A 48 -10.47 -29.26 -1.79
C PRO A 48 -11.35 -29.03 -0.53
N LYS A 49 -11.37 -30.00 0.40
CA LYS A 49 -12.11 -29.86 1.67
C LYS A 49 -11.43 -28.90 2.64
N THR A 50 -10.10 -28.83 2.62
CA THR A 50 -9.33 -27.96 3.52
C THR A 50 -9.23 -26.54 2.95
N SER A 51 -9.07 -26.40 1.62
CA SER A 51 -9.06 -25.10 0.92
C SER A 51 -10.38 -24.32 1.14
N GLY A 52 -11.54 -24.98 1.04
CA GLY A 52 -12.84 -24.36 1.31
C GLY A 52 -13.01 -23.91 2.77
N LYS A 53 -12.58 -24.73 3.75
CA LYS A 53 -12.61 -24.36 5.17
C LYS A 53 -11.68 -23.19 5.49
N LEU A 54 -10.50 -23.17 4.87
CA LEU A 54 -9.55 -22.06 5.01
C LEU A 54 -10.14 -20.77 4.43
N GLY A 55 -10.77 -20.84 3.26
CA GLY A 55 -11.44 -19.71 2.61
C GLY A 55 -12.57 -19.11 3.47
N ILE A 56 -13.45 -19.94 4.01
CA ILE A 56 -14.53 -19.47 4.89
C ILE A 56 -13.97 -18.83 6.16
N ARG A 57 -12.98 -19.45 6.80
CA ARG A 57 -12.32 -18.87 8.00
C ARG A 57 -11.67 -17.52 7.68
N ALA A 58 -11.00 -17.40 6.54
CA ALA A 58 -10.41 -16.15 6.10
C ALA A 58 -11.48 -15.08 5.83
N MET A 59 -12.58 -15.41 5.15
CA MET A 59 -13.66 -14.47 4.87
C MET A 59 -14.32 -13.96 6.15
N THR A 60 -14.66 -14.86 7.10
CA THR A 60 -15.22 -14.46 8.40
C THR A 60 -14.25 -13.60 9.21
N TYR A 61 -12.95 -13.92 9.17
CA TYR A 61 -11.91 -13.11 9.80
C TYR A 61 -11.81 -11.70 9.20
N TYR A 62 -11.82 -11.56 7.87
CA TYR A 62 -11.76 -10.26 7.22
C TYR A 62 -13.01 -9.41 7.49
N LEU A 63 -14.21 -10.01 7.44
CA LEU A 63 -15.45 -9.29 7.73
C LEU A 63 -15.52 -8.82 9.19
N SER A 64 -15.18 -9.68 10.15
CA SER A 64 -15.19 -9.29 11.57
C SER A 64 -14.17 -8.18 11.87
N THR A 65 -12.93 -8.31 11.39
CA THR A 65 -11.88 -7.31 11.64
C THR A 65 -12.17 -5.96 10.98
N THR A 66 -12.71 -5.93 9.76
CA THR A 66 -13.10 -4.68 9.07
C THR A 66 -14.26 -3.98 9.77
N MET A 67 -15.25 -4.72 10.29
CA MET A 67 -16.32 -4.16 11.10
C MET A 67 -15.78 -3.55 12.40
N CYS A 68 -14.94 -4.27 13.13
CA CYS A 68 -14.30 -3.75 14.34
C CYS A 68 -13.44 -2.50 14.05
N ALA A 69 -12.63 -2.52 12.99
CA ALA A 69 -11.80 -1.39 12.61
C ALA A 69 -12.63 -0.16 12.21
N THR A 70 -13.74 -0.35 11.49
CA THR A 70 -14.65 0.74 11.09
C THR A 70 -15.34 1.36 12.30
N ILE A 71 -15.80 0.55 13.26
CA ILE A 71 -16.39 1.05 14.52
C ILE A 71 -15.36 1.86 15.32
N LEU A 72 -14.14 1.33 15.50
CA LEU A 72 -13.07 2.05 16.19
C LEU A 72 -12.70 3.36 15.47
N GLY A 73 -12.63 3.34 14.14
CA GLY A 73 -12.38 4.53 13.32
C GLY A 73 -13.45 5.60 13.50
N MET A 74 -14.73 5.22 13.51
CA MET A 74 -15.85 6.15 13.74
C MET A 74 -15.80 6.77 15.14
N ILE A 75 -15.48 5.98 16.17
CA ILE A 75 -15.34 6.48 17.55
C ILE A 75 -14.19 7.49 17.62
N LEU A 76 -13.01 7.13 17.08
CA LEU A 76 -11.82 7.97 17.16
C LEU A 76 -12.01 9.30 16.40
N VAL A 77 -12.58 9.27 15.19
CA VAL A 77 -12.89 10.49 14.42
C VAL A 77 -13.91 11.37 15.17
N SER A 78 -14.92 10.76 15.79
CA SER A 78 -15.95 11.49 16.54
C SER A 78 -15.38 12.19 17.79
N ILE A 79 -14.33 11.62 18.40
CA ILE A 79 -13.64 12.22 19.55
C ILE A 79 -12.64 13.30 19.09
N SER A 80 -11.78 12.99 18.12
CA SER A 80 -10.73 13.91 17.67
C SER A 80 -11.27 15.11 16.89
N LYS A 81 -12.46 15.00 16.27
CA LYS A 81 -13.12 16.04 15.45
C LYS A 81 -12.14 16.90 14.63
N PRO A 82 -11.28 16.30 13.78
CA PRO A 82 -10.17 17.01 13.14
C PRO A 82 -10.62 18.13 12.17
N GLY A 83 -11.90 18.17 11.77
CA GLY A 83 -12.43 19.15 10.82
C GLY A 83 -12.70 20.55 11.39
N THR A 84 -12.83 20.71 12.72
CA THR A 84 -13.15 22.02 13.31
C THR A 84 -12.01 23.04 13.20
N HIS A 85 -10.76 22.57 13.17
CA HIS A 85 -9.58 23.41 12.99
C HIS A 85 -9.31 23.74 11.52
N ALA A 86 -9.58 22.79 10.60
CA ALA A 86 -9.39 22.98 9.16
C ALA A 86 -10.39 23.98 8.55
N GLN A 87 -11.64 23.96 9.01
CA GLN A 87 -12.67 24.89 8.53
C GLN A 87 -12.38 26.35 8.91
N LYS A 88 -11.74 26.58 10.06
CA LYS A 88 -11.31 27.93 10.49
C LYS A 88 -10.22 28.53 9.58
N GLN A 89 -9.30 27.71 9.05
CA GLN A 89 -8.24 28.18 8.14
C GLN A 89 -8.74 28.49 6.72
N LEU A 90 -9.72 27.72 6.23
CA LEU A 90 -10.31 27.95 4.90
C LEU A 90 -11.21 29.19 4.87
N CYS A 91 -11.99 29.43 5.94
CA CYS A 91 -12.85 30.62 6.01
C CYS A 91 -12.07 31.94 6.24
N SER A 92 -10.84 31.90 6.78
CA SER A 92 -9.99 33.08 6.91
C SER A 92 -9.29 33.51 5.61
N ALA A 93 -9.36 32.71 4.55
CA ALA A 93 -8.69 32.96 3.27
C ALA A 93 -9.62 33.53 2.17
N ASN A 94 -10.82 34.00 2.53
CA ASN A 94 -11.74 34.64 1.59
C ASN A 94 -11.51 36.15 1.49
N LEU A 95 -10.55 36.55 0.66
CA LEU A 95 -10.74 37.74 -0.18
C LEU A 95 -10.43 37.36 -1.63
N THR A 96 -11.51 37.26 -2.42
CA THR A 96 -11.55 37.33 -3.90
C THR A 96 -10.70 36.34 -4.69
N THR A 97 -11.26 35.18 -5.02
CA THR A 97 -11.05 34.57 -6.36
C THR A 97 -12.14 33.53 -6.63
N ASN A 98 -12.77 33.62 -7.81
CA ASN A 98 -13.73 32.64 -8.31
C ASN A 98 -13.04 31.27 -8.45
N CYS A 99 -13.13 30.44 -7.42
CA CYS A 99 -12.75 29.03 -7.52
C CYS A 99 -13.89 28.27 -8.22
N VAL A 100 -13.65 27.92 -9.49
CA VAL A 100 -14.49 26.95 -10.20
C VAL A 100 -14.30 25.59 -9.54
N PHE A 101 -15.24 25.19 -8.70
CA PHE A 101 -15.30 23.83 -8.18
C PHE A 101 -15.68 22.90 -9.35
N TYR A 102 -14.71 22.15 -9.88
CA TYR A 102 -15.00 20.98 -10.71
C TYR A 102 -15.69 19.97 -9.79
N GLU A 103 -17.02 20.00 -9.76
CA GLU A 103 -17.78 19.03 -8.99
C GLU A 103 -17.77 17.71 -9.76
N PRO A 104 -17.05 16.68 -9.27
CA PRO A 104 -17.06 15.39 -9.93
C PRO A 104 -18.52 14.90 -9.99
N SER A 105 -19.01 14.64 -11.19
CA SER A 105 -20.34 14.08 -11.40
C SER A 105 -20.52 12.86 -10.49
N HIS A 106 -21.56 12.87 -9.64
CA HIS A 106 -21.82 11.77 -8.73
C HIS A 106 -22.11 10.50 -9.55
N VAL A 107 -21.13 9.59 -9.62
CA VAL A 107 -21.37 8.24 -10.11
C VAL A 107 -22.37 7.57 -9.18
N SER A 108 -23.35 6.85 -9.72
CA SER A 108 -24.31 6.17 -8.86
C SER A 108 -23.58 5.07 -8.10
N THR A 109 -23.90 4.88 -6.82
CA THR A 109 -23.39 3.75 -6.03
C THR A 109 -23.64 2.41 -6.72
N VAL A 110 -24.75 2.31 -7.47
CA VAL A 110 -25.08 1.14 -8.28
C VAL A 110 -24.08 0.95 -9.42
N ASP A 111 -23.63 2.02 -10.08
CA ASP A 111 -22.62 1.92 -11.15
C ASP A 111 -21.30 1.40 -10.59
N THR A 112 -20.88 1.90 -9.42
CA THR A 112 -19.67 1.43 -8.75
C THR A 112 -19.76 -0.06 -8.37
N PHE A 113 -20.91 -0.51 -7.86
CA PHE A 113 -21.11 -1.92 -7.52
C PHE A 113 -21.10 -2.81 -8.78
N LEU A 114 -21.75 -2.37 -9.85
CA LEU A 114 -21.73 -3.07 -11.14
C LEU A 114 -20.32 -3.11 -11.74
N ASP A 115 -19.51 -2.08 -11.54
CA ASP A 115 -18.11 -2.06 -11.97
C ASP A 115 -17.24 -3.04 -11.17
N ILE A 116 -17.50 -3.22 -9.88
CA ILE A 116 -16.84 -4.27 -9.08
C ILE A 116 -17.16 -5.65 -9.67
N GLY A 117 -18.44 -5.93 -9.97
CA GLY A 117 -18.85 -7.19 -10.57
C GLY A 117 -18.23 -7.45 -11.94
N ARG A 118 -18.18 -6.44 -12.82
CA ARG A 118 -17.51 -6.52 -14.13
C ARG A 118 -16.01 -6.76 -13.99
N ASN A 119 -15.37 -6.10 -13.04
CA ASN A 119 -13.95 -6.29 -12.80
C ASN A 119 -13.63 -7.65 -12.12
N LEU A 120 -14.59 -8.28 -11.44
CA LEU A 120 -14.41 -9.63 -10.87
C LEU A 120 -14.28 -10.71 -11.96
N CYS A 121 -14.98 -10.54 -13.08
CA CYS A 121 -14.97 -11.46 -14.22
C CYS A 121 -14.53 -10.72 -15.49
N PRO A 122 -13.21 -10.54 -15.71
CA PRO A 122 -12.71 -9.80 -16.85
C PRO A 122 -12.96 -10.53 -18.18
N ASP A 123 -13.28 -9.78 -19.24
CA ASP A 123 -13.47 -10.32 -20.59
C ASP A 123 -12.20 -11.00 -21.16
N ASN A 124 -11.02 -10.55 -20.69
CA ASN A 124 -9.73 -11.10 -21.10
C ASN A 124 -8.70 -10.97 -19.96
N ILE A 125 -8.04 -12.09 -19.62
CA ILE A 125 -7.01 -12.16 -18.56
C ILE A 125 -5.81 -11.26 -18.90
N PHE A 126 -5.36 -11.25 -20.16
CA PHE A 126 -4.23 -10.42 -20.58
C PHE A 126 -4.57 -8.94 -20.49
N ALA A 127 -5.75 -8.54 -20.99
CA ALA A 127 -6.20 -7.15 -20.85
C ALA A 127 -6.31 -6.73 -19.38
N ALA A 128 -6.78 -7.63 -18.50
CA ALA A 128 -6.86 -7.38 -17.06
C ALA A 128 -5.49 -7.11 -16.40
N THR A 129 -4.37 -7.52 -16.99
CA THR A 129 -3.04 -7.20 -16.43
C THR A 129 -2.66 -5.72 -16.56
N PHE A 130 -3.25 -4.98 -17.51
CA PHE A 130 -2.90 -3.58 -17.78
C PHE A 130 -4.10 -2.62 -17.88
N GLN A 131 -5.34 -3.13 -17.85
CA GLN A 131 -6.57 -2.32 -17.92
C GLN A 131 -7.56 -2.66 -16.80
N ILE A 132 -8.27 -1.63 -16.34
CA ILE A 132 -9.40 -1.74 -15.41
C ILE A 132 -10.58 -0.92 -15.96
N ASP A 133 -11.77 -1.52 -15.90
CA ASP A 133 -13.00 -0.90 -16.37
C ASP A 133 -13.58 0.00 -15.28
N LYS A 134 -13.82 1.27 -15.63
CA LYS A 134 -14.45 2.25 -14.74
C LYS A 134 -15.54 3.01 -15.47
N THR A 135 -16.69 3.15 -14.84
CA THR A 135 -17.79 4.00 -15.31
C THR A 135 -17.56 5.42 -14.82
N THR A 136 -17.31 6.33 -15.74
CA THR A 136 -17.21 7.76 -15.46
C THR A 136 -18.43 8.47 -16.02
N ALA A 137 -19.08 9.28 -15.19
CA ALA A 137 -20.16 10.14 -15.61
C ALA A 137 -19.61 11.53 -15.95
N PHE A 138 -19.93 12.03 -17.14
CA PHE A 138 -19.60 13.40 -17.54
C PHE A 138 -20.89 14.22 -17.51
N LYS A 139 -20.84 15.37 -16.83
CA LYS A 139 -21.84 16.43 -17.00
C LYS A 139 -21.34 17.32 -18.13
N PHE A 140 -22.05 17.35 -19.25
CA PHE A 140 -21.79 18.31 -20.31
C PHE A 140 -22.75 19.48 -20.14
N TRP A 141 -22.22 20.69 -19.91
CA TRP A 141 -23.01 21.91 -20.04
C TRP A 141 -23.06 22.24 -21.52
N ILE A 142 -24.22 22.06 -22.15
CA ILE A 142 -24.46 22.63 -23.46
C ILE A 142 -24.58 24.15 -23.24
N LEU A 143 -23.54 24.90 -23.56
CA LEU A 143 -23.63 26.35 -23.66
C LEU A 143 -24.28 26.69 -25.02
N LEU A 144 -25.56 26.34 -25.19
CA LEU A 144 -26.34 26.85 -26.30
C LEU A 144 -26.92 28.17 -25.83
N ILE A 145 -26.25 29.26 -26.19
CA ILE A 145 -26.89 30.57 -26.25
C ILE A 145 -27.92 30.47 -27.38
N THR A 146 -29.10 29.96 -27.06
CA THR A 146 -30.33 30.29 -27.77
C THR A 146 -31.30 30.78 -26.73
N ILE A 147 -31.57 32.07 -26.84
CA ILE A 147 -32.56 32.83 -26.09
C ILE A 147 -33.87 32.02 -26.10
N ILE A 148 -34.46 31.82 -24.91
CA ILE A 148 -35.79 31.24 -24.58
C ILE A 148 -35.72 29.87 -23.87
N GLU A 149 -36.24 29.91 -22.63
CA GLU A 149 -36.63 28.80 -21.74
C GLU A 149 -35.54 27.96 -21.08
N GLU A 150 -35.23 28.33 -19.82
CA GLU A 150 -34.51 27.49 -18.85
C GLU A 150 -35.29 26.20 -18.58
N THR A 151 -34.96 25.16 -19.33
CA THR A 151 -35.09 23.78 -18.86
C THR A 151 -33.69 23.19 -18.85
N GLU A 152 -33.05 23.19 -17.68
CA GLU A 152 -31.77 22.51 -17.47
C GLU A 152 -31.97 20.98 -17.54
N GLU A 153 -32.13 20.42 -18.74
CA GLU A 153 -32.03 18.97 -18.89
C GLU A 153 -30.55 18.54 -18.81
N LYS A 154 -30.15 18.15 -17.59
CA LYS A 154 -28.85 17.55 -17.31
C LYS A 154 -28.79 16.17 -17.94
N ILE A 155 -28.34 16.06 -19.19
CA ILE A 155 -28.08 14.76 -19.81
C ILE A 155 -26.81 14.17 -19.19
N LEU A 156 -27.00 13.28 -18.22
CA LEU A 156 -25.92 12.52 -17.60
C LEU A 156 -25.46 11.40 -18.55
N GLN A 157 -24.39 11.64 -19.30
CA GLN A 157 -23.77 10.61 -20.13
C GLN A 157 -22.79 9.79 -19.30
N LYS A 158 -23.11 8.51 -19.09
CA LYS A 158 -22.22 7.55 -18.45
C LYS A 158 -21.41 6.82 -19.52
N LYS A 159 -20.09 7.00 -19.51
CA LYS A 159 -19.18 6.29 -20.41
C LYS A 159 -18.31 5.33 -19.62
N LYS A 160 -18.22 4.09 -20.09
CA LYS A 160 -17.21 3.13 -19.61
C LYS A 160 -15.87 3.49 -20.23
N ILE A 161 -14.86 3.69 -19.40
CA ILE A 161 -13.50 3.98 -19.83
C ILE A 161 -12.58 2.90 -19.28
N LYS A 162 -11.75 2.33 -20.15
CA LYS A 162 -10.65 1.46 -19.75
C LYS A 162 -9.49 2.34 -19.30
N THR A 163 -9.23 2.35 -18.00
CA THR A 163 -8.09 3.11 -17.45
C THR A 163 -6.83 2.25 -17.42
N PRO A 164 -5.64 2.81 -17.72
CA PRO A 164 -4.39 2.06 -17.72
C PRO A 164 -3.98 1.73 -16.28
N SER A 165 -4.40 0.56 -15.81
CA SER A 165 -4.11 0.02 -14.48
C SER A 165 -4.46 -1.46 -14.47
N SER A 166 -3.71 -2.28 -13.73
CA SER A 166 -4.01 -3.70 -13.58
C SER A 166 -5.33 -3.91 -12.81
N ASN A 167 -6.23 -4.73 -13.33
CA ASN A 167 -7.39 -5.23 -12.62
C ASN A 167 -6.99 -6.43 -11.73
N VAL A 168 -6.51 -6.11 -10.53
CA VAL A 168 -6.05 -7.12 -9.55
C VAL A 168 -7.20 -8.03 -9.10
N LEU A 169 -8.42 -7.50 -8.95
CA LEU A 169 -9.59 -8.27 -8.52
C LEU A 169 -9.91 -9.40 -9.52
N GLY A 170 -9.94 -9.08 -10.81
CA GLY A 170 -10.18 -10.05 -11.87
C GLY A 170 -9.06 -11.09 -11.99
N LEU A 171 -7.81 -10.69 -11.82
CA LEU A 171 -6.67 -11.62 -11.83
C LEU A 171 -6.73 -12.62 -10.68
N ILE A 172 -7.13 -12.18 -9.47
CA ILE A 172 -7.34 -13.06 -8.32
C ILE A 172 -8.44 -14.07 -8.61
N SER A 173 -9.58 -13.60 -9.15
CA SER A 173 -10.73 -14.45 -9.51
C SER A 173 -10.34 -15.53 -10.52
N CYS A 174 -9.68 -15.15 -11.63
CA CYS A 174 -9.23 -16.11 -12.64
C CYS A 174 -8.18 -17.08 -12.09
N ALA A 175 -7.20 -16.60 -11.33
CA ALA A 175 -6.17 -17.45 -10.72
C ALA A 175 -6.78 -18.44 -9.72
N MET A 176 -7.80 -18.04 -8.96
CA MET A 176 -8.54 -18.90 -8.05
C MET A 176 -9.31 -19.99 -8.79
N MET A 177 -10.00 -19.64 -9.89
CA MET A 177 -10.69 -20.61 -10.73
C MET A 177 -9.71 -21.64 -11.32
N ILE A 178 -8.58 -21.19 -11.88
CA ILE A 178 -7.54 -22.06 -12.42
C ILE A 178 -6.94 -22.95 -11.33
N GLY A 179 -6.62 -22.39 -10.16
CA GLY A 179 -6.07 -23.12 -9.03
C GLY A 179 -7.00 -24.21 -8.50
N ILE A 180 -8.31 -23.94 -8.42
CA ILE A 180 -9.32 -24.93 -8.01
C ILE A 180 -9.50 -26.01 -9.09
N CYS A 181 -9.47 -25.65 -10.37
CA CYS A 181 -9.51 -26.64 -11.45
C CYS A 181 -8.28 -27.55 -11.46
N MET A 182 -7.07 -26.99 -11.25
CA MET A 182 -5.83 -27.77 -11.10
C MET A 182 -5.85 -28.66 -9.87
N GLN A 183 -6.43 -28.18 -8.77
CA GLN A 183 -6.65 -28.97 -7.54
C GLN A 183 -7.56 -30.18 -7.78
N ALA A 184 -8.61 -30.03 -8.61
CA ALA A 184 -9.53 -31.12 -8.92
C ALA A 184 -8.94 -32.19 -9.87
N LEU A 185 -7.97 -31.80 -10.71
CA LEU A 185 -7.30 -32.67 -11.69
C LEU A 185 -5.88 -33.08 -11.25
N GLN A 186 -5.60 -33.08 -9.95
CA GLN A 186 -4.25 -33.35 -9.43
C GLN A 186 -3.78 -34.80 -9.71
N GLU A 187 -4.71 -35.71 -10.00
CA GLU A 187 -4.40 -37.11 -10.35
C GLU A 187 -3.70 -37.23 -11.71
N ASP A 188 -3.86 -36.25 -12.61
CA ASP A 188 -3.21 -36.24 -13.91
C ASP A 188 -1.73 -35.83 -13.79
N GLU A 189 -0.82 -36.69 -14.29
CA GLU A 189 0.63 -36.42 -14.26
C GLU A 189 1.00 -35.10 -14.98
N ASN A 190 0.29 -34.80 -16.07
CA ASN A 190 0.46 -33.55 -16.83
C ASN A 190 0.12 -32.31 -15.99
N VAL A 191 -0.94 -32.38 -15.18
CA VAL A 191 -1.36 -31.27 -14.32
C VAL A 191 -0.42 -31.11 -13.14
N ALA A 192 0.04 -32.22 -12.56
CA ALA A 192 1.05 -32.22 -11.51
C ALA A 192 2.36 -31.56 -11.96
N LEU A 193 2.78 -31.78 -13.22
CA LEU A 193 3.95 -31.11 -13.79
C LEU A 193 3.74 -29.58 -13.91
N VAL A 194 2.56 -29.13 -14.32
CA VAL A 194 2.23 -27.70 -14.39
C VAL A 194 2.25 -27.06 -13.00
N ILE A 195 1.71 -27.74 -11.97
CA ILE A 195 1.74 -27.24 -10.58
C ILE A 195 3.19 -27.07 -10.10
N ARG A 196 4.08 -28.03 -10.39
CA ARG A 196 5.52 -27.93 -10.05
C ARG A 196 6.20 -26.77 -10.77
N LEU A 197 5.86 -26.52 -12.03
CA LEU A 197 6.37 -25.38 -12.79
C LEU A 197 5.92 -24.06 -12.16
N VAL A 198 4.64 -23.93 -11.81
CA VAL A 198 4.09 -22.72 -11.18
C VAL A 198 4.71 -22.47 -9.80
N ASP A 199 4.93 -23.51 -8.98
CA ASP A 199 5.63 -23.39 -7.70
C ASP A 199 7.11 -22.96 -7.90
N GLY A 200 7.79 -23.52 -8.90
CA GLY A 200 9.14 -23.10 -9.28
C GLY A 200 9.19 -21.61 -9.67
N MET A 201 8.24 -21.15 -10.48
CA MET A 201 8.11 -19.72 -10.82
C MET A 201 7.84 -18.86 -9.58
N ASN A 202 6.98 -19.31 -8.67
CA ASN A 202 6.67 -18.58 -7.45
C ASN A 202 7.91 -18.39 -6.56
N LYS A 203 8.73 -19.45 -6.41
CA LYS A 203 10.01 -19.39 -5.68
C LYS A 203 10.99 -18.40 -6.32
N LEU A 204 11.08 -18.39 -7.66
CA LEU A 204 11.91 -17.44 -8.40
C LEU A 204 11.43 -15.99 -8.18
N LEU A 205 10.12 -15.74 -8.26
CA LEU A 205 9.53 -14.43 -8.01
C LEU A 205 9.78 -13.97 -6.56
N MET A 206 9.64 -14.86 -5.58
CA MET A 206 9.95 -14.56 -4.18
C MET A 206 11.45 -14.25 -3.95
N LYS A 207 12.35 -14.85 -4.73
CA LYS A 207 13.76 -14.46 -4.73
C LYS A 207 13.96 -13.08 -5.36
N ALA A 208 13.27 -12.77 -6.46
CA ALA A 208 13.30 -11.46 -7.09
C ALA A 208 12.80 -10.34 -6.15
N VAL A 209 11.69 -10.55 -5.45
CA VAL A 209 11.18 -9.60 -4.43
C VAL A 209 12.21 -9.34 -3.35
N ARG A 210 12.88 -10.39 -2.85
CA ARG A 210 13.95 -10.25 -1.86
C ARG A 210 15.13 -9.44 -2.39
N MET A 211 15.53 -9.61 -3.66
CA MET A 211 16.58 -8.79 -4.27
C MET A 211 16.16 -7.32 -4.35
N ILE A 212 14.94 -7.02 -4.79
CA ILE A 212 14.42 -5.63 -4.87
C ILE A 212 14.42 -4.95 -3.50
N ILE A 213 13.93 -5.65 -2.47
CA ILE A 213 13.87 -5.10 -1.11
C ILE A 213 15.27 -4.96 -0.52
N TRP A 214 16.15 -5.94 -0.73
CA TRP A 214 17.52 -5.92 -0.25
C TRP A 214 18.31 -4.75 -0.84
N ASP A 215 18.23 -4.55 -2.16
CA ASP A 215 18.93 -3.47 -2.84
C ASP A 215 18.51 -2.10 -2.32
N ASN A 216 17.22 -1.95 -2.01
CA ASN A 216 16.68 -0.70 -1.46
C ASN A 216 17.04 -0.50 0.02
N SER A 217 16.93 -1.56 0.82
CA SER A 217 17.27 -1.56 2.25
C SER A 217 18.77 -1.30 2.47
N CYS A 218 19.65 -1.92 1.69
CA CYS A 218 21.08 -1.69 1.74
C CYS A 218 21.44 -0.26 1.30
N ARG A 219 20.81 0.26 0.24
CA ARG A 219 21.05 1.63 -0.25
C ARG A 219 20.61 2.69 0.78
N ASN A 220 19.45 2.52 1.42
CA ASN A 220 18.96 3.43 2.46
C ASN A 220 19.70 3.27 3.80
N ARG A 221 20.19 2.09 4.13
CA ARG A 221 21.02 1.87 5.32
C ARG A 221 22.41 2.51 5.18
N LEU A 222 22.98 2.49 3.97
CA LEU A 222 24.25 3.17 3.66
C LEU A 222 24.13 4.71 3.74
N THR A 223 22.99 5.29 3.35
CA THR A 223 22.75 6.74 3.50
C THR A 223 22.51 7.13 4.95
N HIS A 224 21.74 6.35 5.71
CA HIS A 224 21.57 6.57 7.16
C HIS A 224 22.88 6.42 7.94
N LEU A 225 23.72 5.41 7.66
CA LEU A 225 25.04 5.26 8.32
C LEU A 225 26.07 6.33 7.93
N ARG A 226 25.86 7.06 6.83
CA ARG A 226 26.67 8.24 6.47
C ARG A 226 26.16 9.50 7.16
N LEU A 227 24.84 9.66 7.28
CA LEU A 227 24.21 10.75 8.03
C LEU A 227 24.44 10.62 9.54
N ASP A 228 24.32 9.43 10.12
CA ASP A 228 24.62 9.20 11.55
C ASP A 228 26.10 9.45 11.86
N ARG A 229 27.02 9.14 10.93
CA ARG A 229 28.45 9.49 11.07
C ARG A 229 28.71 10.98 10.95
N GLN A 230 28.01 11.70 10.07
CA GLN A 230 28.11 13.16 9.97
C GLN A 230 27.55 13.87 11.20
N ILE A 231 26.45 13.38 11.76
CA ILE A 231 25.86 13.92 12.99
C ILE A 231 26.80 13.64 14.19
N LEU A 232 27.35 12.43 14.29
CA LEU A 232 28.35 12.11 15.33
C LEU A 232 29.61 12.96 15.19
N TRP A 233 30.12 13.19 13.97
CA TRP A 233 31.26 14.09 13.74
C TRP A 233 30.95 15.55 14.11
N SER A 234 29.73 16.01 13.85
CA SER A 234 29.28 17.34 14.27
C SER A 234 29.13 17.45 15.79
N ILE A 235 28.72 16.39 16.47
CA ILE A 235 28.65 16.32 17.94
C ILE A 235 30.05 16.25 18.55
N ASP A 236 30.99 15.50 17.96
CA ASP A 236 32.38 15.41 18.43
C ASP A 236 33.11 16.75 18.29
N ASN A 237 32.86 17.52 17.22
CA ASN A 237 33.38 18.89 17.09
C ASN A 237 32.81 19.83 18.17
N ILE A 238 31.52 19.72 18.49
CA ILE A 238 30.91 20.49 19.60
C ILE A 238 31.46 20.03 20.96
N LYS A 239 31.77 18.75 21.14
CA LYS A 239 32.32 18.20 22.39
C LYS A 239 33.75 18.70 22.65
N ASN A 240 34.55 18.86 21.59
CA ASN A 240 35.89 19.43 21.65
C ASN A 240 35.89 20.94 21.98
N ASP A 241 34.87 21.69 21.54
CA ASP A 241 34.70 23.11 21.89
C ASP A 241 34.29 23.34 23.35
N TRP A 242 33.61 22.38 23.99
CA TRP A 242 33.04 22.53 25.34
C TRP A 242 33.75 21.73 26.44
N ASN A 243 34.88 21.08 26.15
CA ASN A 243 35.71 20.35 27.12
C ASN A 243 34.92 19.34 28.00
N LEU A 244 33.90 18.69 27.43
CA LEU A 244 33.03 17.75 28.14
C LEU A 244 33.49 16.30 27.91
N ARG A 245 33.99 15.65 28.97
CA ARG A 245 34.28 14.20 28.99
C ARG A 245 32.99 13.41 29.24
N PHE A 246 32.52 12.72 28.20
CA PHE A 246 31.61 11.59 28.36
C PHE A 246 32.24 10.36 27.70
N ASP A 247 32.59 9.37 28.51
CA ASP A 247 33.04 8.06 28.04
C ASP A 247 31.81 7.24 27.61
N TYR A 248 31.69 6.99 26.31
CA TYR A 248 30.90 5.87 25.82
C TYR A 248 31.82 4.65 25.77
N SER A 249 31.78 3.88 26.86
CA SER A 249 32.33 2.53 26.91
C SER A 249 31.74 1.70 25.76
N GLU A 250 32.58 1.36 24.77
CA GLU A 250 32.32 0.36 23.75
C GLU A 250 32.15 -1.02 24.39
N ARG A 251 30.93 -1.37 24.82
CA ARG A 251 30.58 -2.79 24.99
C ARG A 251 29.08 -3.05 25.01
N SER A 252 28.51 -3.43 23.88
CA SER A 252 27.75 -4.68 23.73
C SER A 252 27.24 -4.79 22.30
N ARG A 253 27.57 -5.92 21.68
CA ARG A 253 27.38 -6.20 20.26
C ARG A 253 26.10 -7.02 20.03
N ASP A 254 25.08 -6.87 20.88
CA ASP A 254 23.88 -7.72 20.88
C ASP A 254 22.56 -6.92 20.95
N PRO A 255 21.66 -7.07 19.96
CA PRO A 255 20.40 -6.31 19.89
C PRO A 255 19.28 -6.83 20.82
N CYS A 256 19.56 -7.80 21.70
CA CYS A 256 18.52 -8.46 22.51
C CYS A 256 18.09 -7.67 23.77
N PHE A 257 18.89 -6.72 24.26
CA PHE A 257 18.61 -6.04 25.53
C PHE A 257 17.53 -4.93 25.45
N CYS A 258 17.09 -4.54 24.25
CA CYS A 258 16.06 -3.51 24.07
C CYS A 258 14.63 -3.99 24.41
N HIS A 259 14.38 -5.31 24.47
CA HIS A 259 13.02 -5.83 24.62
C HIS A 259 12.46 -5.74 26.05
N LEU A 260 13.34 -5.71 27.08
CA LEU A 260 12.91 -5.68 28.48
C LEU A 260 12.74 -4.25 29.01
N ALA A 261 13.57 -3.31 28.56
CA ALA A 261 13.45 -1.90 28.93
C ALA A 261 12.25 -1.20 28.28
N CYS A 262 11.88 -1.60 27.05
CA CYS A 262 10.78 -0.96 26.31
C CYS A 262 9.40 -1.36 26.85
N SER A 263 9.25 -2.51 27.49
CA SER A 263 7.98 -2.97 28.09
C SER A 263 7.69 -2.30 29.44
N LEU A 264 8.72 -1.93 30.21
CA LEU A 264 8.56 -1.28 31.52
C LEU A 264 8.33 0.24 31.43
N LEU A 265 8.65 0.88 30.29
CA LEU A 265 8.41 2.32 30.08
C LEU A 265 7.01 2.66 29.54
N PHE A 266 6.15 1.68 29.29
CA PHE A 266 4.79 1.89 28.78
C PHE A 266 3.75 2.30 29.84
N TYR A 267 4.14 2.42 31.12
CA TYR A 267 3.20 2.70 32.22
C TYR A 267 3.11 4.17 32.63
N HIS A 268 3.92 5.10 32.07
CA HIS A 268 3.81 6.51 32.47
C HIS A 268 4.26 7.51 31.40
N LYS A 269 3.34 8.42 31.06
CA LYS A 269 3.44 9.65 30.24
C LYS A 269 3.28 9.54 28.72
N GLU A 270 2.08 9.96 28.29
CA GLU A 270 1.79 10.65 27.02
C GLU A 270 2.70 11.87 26.83
N GLN A 271 3.62 11.81 25.85
CA GLN A 271 3.94 12.93 24.93
C GLN A 271 5.08 12.68 23.91
N SER A 272 5.60 11.46 23.74
CA SER A 272 6.69 11.20 22.77
C SER A 272 6.37 10.11 21.75
N PHE A 273 5.41 10.39 20.86
CA PHE A 273 5.05 9.48 19.75
C PHE A 273 6.01 9.60 18.53
N GLN A 274 6.83 10.66 18.43
CA GLN A 274 7.71 10.88 17.27
C GLN A 274 9.09 10.22 17.36
N ALA A 275 9.52 9.77 18.55
CA ALA A 275 10.79 9.06 18.71
C ALA A 275 10.67 7.55 18.42
N LEU A 276 9.47 6.96 18.61
CA LEU A 276 9.25 5.52 18.48
C LEU A 276 9.26 5.01 17.02
N GLN A 277 9.10 5.90 16.03
CA GLN A 277 9.23 5.52 14.62
C GLN A 277 10.69 5.23 14.20
N ARG A 278 11.69 5.62 15.00
CA ARG A 278 13.10 5.51 14.61
C ARG A 278 13.83 4.27 15.16
N THR A 279 13.27 3.53 16.12
CA THR A 279 13.99 2.42 16.77
C THR A 279 13.57 1.00 16.35
N CYS A 280 12.57 0.80 15.49
CA CYS A 280 12.06 -0.56 15.22
C CYS A 280 11.85 -0.94 13.75
N ILE A 281 12.69 -0.45 12.83
CA ILE A 281 12.79 -1.09 11.50
C ILE A 281 13.33 -2.52 11.65
N CYS A 282 14.24 -2.80 12.60
CA CYS A 282 14.70 -4.16 12.88
C CYS A 282 13.59 -5.07 13.47
N CYS A 283 12.66 -4.55 14.29
CA CYS A 283 11.55 -5.36 14.82
C CYS A 283 10.48 -5.69 13.78
N ARG A 284 10.31 -4.85 12.74
CA ARG A 284 9.31 -5.11 11.68
C ARG A 284 9.71 -6.29 10.79
N TYR A 285 11.01 -6.53 10.60
CA TYR A 285 11.52 -7.68 9.85
C TYR A 285 11.34 -9.01 10.61
N ARG A 286 11.48 -9.02 11.95
CA ARG A 286 11.29 -10.26 12.74
C ARG A 286 9.82 -10.72 12.77
N PHE A 287 8.86 -9.81 12.59
CA PHE A 287 7.44 -10.15 12.41
C PHE A 287 7.18 -10.82 11.04
N TRP A 288 7.86 -10.36 9.98
CA TRP A 288 7.78 -10.97 8.65
C TRP A 288 8.54 -12.30 8.56
N ASP A 289 9.71 -12.43 9.21
CA ASP A 289 10.43 -13.70 9.31
C ASP A 289 9.65 -14.75 10.12
N PHE A 290 8.87 -14.33 11.14
CA PHE A 290 7.95 -15.23 11.85
C PHE A 290 6.81 -15.74 10.95
N PHE A 291 6.33 -14.90 10.01
CA PHE A 291 5.29 -15.29 9.05
C PHE A 291 5.83 -16.17 7.92
N ILE A 292 7.08 -15.95 7.48
CA ILE A 292 7.75 -16.75 6.44
C ILE A 292 8.19 -18.12 7.01
N SER A 293 8.67 -18.18 8.26
CA SER A 293 9.08 -19.42 8.92
C SER A 293 7.92 -20.42 9.10
N ARG A 294 6.70 -19.93 9.34
CA ARG A 294 5.50 -20.78 9.51
C ARG A 294 4.93 -21.38 8.23
N ASN A 295 5.33 -20.89 7.05
CA ASN A 295 4.95 -21.45 5.75
C ASN A 295 6.05 -22.36 5.15
N ALA A 296 7.13 -22.61 5.90
CA ALA A 296 8.23 -23.49 5.50
C ALA A 296 8.27 -24.81 6.28
N SER A 297 7.17 -25.17 6.97
CA SER A 297 6.99 -26.43 7.69
C SER A 297 5.66 -27.07 7.31
#